data_AF-A0A933RLW2-F1
#
_entry.id   AF-A0A933RLW2-F1
#
_cell.length_a   1.000
_cell.length_b   1.000
_cell.length_c   1.000
_cell.angle_alpha   90.00
_cell.angle_beta   90.00
_cell.angle_gamma   90.00
#
_symmetry.space_group_name_H-M   'P 1'
#
loop_
_entity.id
_entity.type
_entity.pdbx_description
1 polymer ?
#
loop_
_entity_poly.entity_id
_entity_poly.type
_entity_poly.pdbx_seq_one_letter_code
_entity_poly.pdbx_strand_id
1 'polypeptide(L)'
;MLQNLKRRIRRKTQRLFGKRTLSARLDGLADRLDILATRVTLMELRETPRFKDELRLSRHGTKIYSRSDEDGIIQEILARIGVVHSTFVEIGVGKGSENNTAALLIRKWKGVWLEGGPRSADPR
;
A
#
# COMPACT_ATOMS: atom_id res chain seq x y z
N MET A 1 43.50 18.97 -31.46
CA MET A 1 42.29 18.40 -32.13
C MET A 1 41.63 17.28 -31.31
N LEU A 2 42.38 16.25 -30.87
CA LEU A 2 41.90 15.09 -30.09
C LEU A 2 41.24 15.40 -28.72
N GLN A 3 41.72 16.42 -28.00
CA GLN A 3 41.18 16.86 -26.71
C GLN A 3 39.72 17.37 -26.82
N ASN A 4 39.39 18.07 -27.91
CA ASN A 4 38.04 18.61 -28.14
C ASN A 4 37.03 17.53 -28.54
N LEU A 5 37.49 16.46 -29.21
CA LEU A 5 36.67 15.32 -29.60
C LEU A 5 36.26 14.48 -28.39
N LYS A 6 37.19 14.19 -27.47
CA LYS A 6 36.90 13.51 -26.19
C LYS A 6 35.90 14.30 -25.34
N ARG A 7 36.01 15.64 -25.30
CA ARG A 7 35.05 16.54 -24.63
C ARG A 7 33.65 16.50 -25.26
N ARG A 8 33.55 16.44 -26.60
CA ARG A 8 32.28 16.33 -27.33
C ARG A 8 31.57 14.99 -27.08
N ILE A 9 32.33 13.89 -27.08
CA ILE A 9 31.80 12.55 -26.78
C ILE A 9 31.28 12.51 -25.32
N ARG A 10 32.05 13.06 -24.37
CA ARG A 10 31.68 13.15 -22.94
C ARG A 10 30.40 13.96 -22.69
N ARG A 11 30.16 15.05 -23.44
CA ARG A 11 28.91 15.83 -23.39
C ARG A 11 27.72 15.09 -24.00
N LYS A 12 27.95 14.25 -25.03
CA LYS A 12 26.90 13.43 -25.65
C LYS A 12 26.48 12.27 -24.72
N THR A 13 27.44 11.68 -23.98
CA THR A 13 27.18 10.67 -22.95
C THR A 13 26.49 11.25 -21.70
N GLN A 14 26.79 12.48 -21.28
CA GLN A 14 26.02 13.17 -20.23
C GLN A 14 24.56 13.45 -20.64
N ARG A 15 24.29 13.75 -21.93
CA ARG A 15 22.90 13.86 -22.45
C ARG A 15 22.16 12.53 -22.47
N LEU A 16 22.85 11.39 -22.64
CA LEU A 16 22.22 10.06 -22.53
C LEU A 16 21.82 9.72 -21.09
N PHE A 17 22.65 10.10 -20.10
CA PHE A 17 22.27 9.99 -18.68
C PHE A 17 21.06 10.87 -18.35
N GLY A 18 21.00 12.10 -18.86
CA GLY A 18 19.84 12.98 -18.71
C GLY A 18 18.54 12.43 -19.34
N LYS A 19 18.64 11.65 -20.43
CA LYS A 19 17.47 10.98 -21.05
C LYS A 19 16.89 9.87 -20.18
N ARG A 20 17.73 9.10 -19.48
CA ARG A 20 17.26 8.07 -18.52
C ARG A 20 16.62 8.70 -17.28
N THR A 21 17.16 9.83 -16.81
CA THR A 21 16.54 10.58 -15.72
C THR A 21 15.23 11.24 -16.15
N LEU A 22 15.14 11.71 -17.40
CA LEU A 22 13.90 12.25 -17.96
C LEU A 22 12.84 11.16 -18.13
N SER A 23 13.18 9.97 -18.65
CA SER A 23 12.21 8.87 -18.76
C SER A 23 11.71 8.46 -17.38
N ALA A 24 12.58 8.24 -16.39
CA ALA A 24 12.16 7.89 -15.03
C ALA A 24 11.27 8.95 -14.37
N ARG A 25 11.47 10.24 -14.70
CA ARG A 25 10.58 11.33 -14.25
C ARG A 25 9.24 11.33 -14.98
N LEU A 26 9.22 11.01 -16.26
CA LEU A 26 7.99 10.86 -17.04
C LEU A 26 7.20 9.63 -16.57
N ASP A 27 7.88 8.51 -16.32
CA ASP A 27 7.28 7.29 -15.75
C ASP A 27 6.65 7.59 -14.39
N GLY A 28 7.41 8.23 -13.48
CA GLY A 28 6.88 8.62 -12.18
C GLY A 28 5.77 9.68 -12.23
N LEU A 29 5.67 10.48 -13.31
CA LEU A 29 4.55 11.38 -13.53
C LEU A 29 3.32 10.61 -14.03
N ALA A 30 3.50 9.66 -14.95
CA ALA A 30 2.45 8.78 -15.42
C ALA A 30 1.84 7.98 -14.26
N ASP A 31 2.67 7.37 -13.39
CA ASP A 31 2.21 6.66 -12.20
C ASP A 31 1.34 7.54 -11.29
N ARG A 32 1.74 8.81 -11.12
CA ARG A 32 0.96 9.78 -10.31
C ARG A 32 -0.35 10.13 -10.98
N LEU A 33 -0.37 10.31 -12.30
CA LEU A 33 -1.60 10.57 -13.05
C LEU A 33 -2.56 9.38 -12.93
N ASP A 34 -2.06 8.15 -13.01
CA ASP A 34 -2.87 6.93 -12.84
C ASP A 34 -3.45 6.82 -11.42
N ILE A 35 -2.66 7.14 -10.40
CA ILE A 35 -3.14 7.19 -9.00
C ILE A 35 -4.23 8.25 -8.85
N LEU A 36 -4.05 9.43 -9.44
CA LEU A 36 -5.05 10.50 -9.38
C LEU A 36 -6.33 10.14 -10.14
N ALA A 37 -6.21 9.57 -11.35
CA ALA A 37 -7.34 9.10 -12.14
C ALA A 37 -8.14 8.04 -11.37
N THR A 38 -7.45 7.06 -10.80
CA THR A 38 -8.07 6.02 -9.96
C THR A 38 -8.83 6.63 -8.78
N ARG A 39 -8.27 7.64 -8.11
CA ARG A 39 -8.94 8.33 -7.00
C ARG A 39 -10.19 9.06 -7.45
N VAL A 40 -10.15 9.75 -8.59
CA VAL A 40 -11.33 10.44 -9.15
C VAL A 40 -12.42 9.43 -9.48
N THR A 41 -12.10 8.35 -10.20
CA THR A 41 -13.05 7.28 -10.51
C THR A 41 -13.61 6.63 -9.25
N LEU A 42 -12.80 6.43 -8.21
CA LEU A 42 -13.27 5.90 -6.94
C LEU A 42 -14.24 6.86 -6.24
N MET A 43 -13.99 8.18 -6.28
CA MET A 43 -14.92 9.19 -5.74
C MET A 43 -16.27 9.14 -6.46
N GLU A 44 -16.28 9.02 -7.78
CA GLU A 44 -17.51 8.87 -8.57
C GLU A 44 -18.25 7.57 -8.23
N LEU A 45 -17.52 6.45 -8.16
CA LEU A 45 -18.10 5.15 -7.79
C LEU A 45 -18.72 5.18 -6.40
N ARG A 46 -18.12 5.88 -5.43
CA ARG A 46 -18.66 6.04 -4.07
C ARG A 46 -20.04 6.73 -4.05
N GLU A 47 -20.36 7.53 -5.04
CA GLU A 47 -21.66 8.20 -5.15
C GLU A 47 -22.77 7.31 -5.71
N THR A 48 -22.41 6.18 -6.32
CA THR A 48 -23.39 5.23 -6.89
C THR A 48 -24.21 4.55 -5.79
N PRO A 49 -25.50 4.21 -6.04
CA PRO A 49 -26.36 3.55 -5.04
C PRO A 49 -25.73 2.28 -4.45
N ARG A 50 -25.05 1.49 -5.30
CA ARG A 50 -24.37 0.25 -4.90
C ARG A 50 -23.26 0.47 -3.87
N PHE A 51 -22.60 1.63 -3.89
CA PHE A 51 -21.56 1.98 -2.92
C PHE A 51 -22.10 2.75 -1.71
N LYS A 52 -23.32 3.27 -1.78
CA LYS A 52 -24.02 3.93 -0.66
C LYS A 52 -24.73 2.97 0.29
N ASP A 53 -24.89 1.71 -0.12
CA ASP A 53 -25.40 0.64 0.73
C ASP A 53 -24.66 0.60 2.08
N GLU A 54 -25.41 0.64 3.19
CA GLU A 54 -24.86 0.60 4.54
C GLU A 54 -24.12 -0.71 4.82
N LEU A 55 -24.50 -1.82 4.18
CA LEU A 55 -23.81 -3.10 4.30
C LEU A 55 -22.44 -3.12 3.60
N ARG A 56 -22.09 -2.06 2.87
CA ARG A 56 -20.82 -1.95 2.14
C ARG A 56 -19.66 -1.55 3.05
N LEU A 57 -18.78 -2.51 3.33
CA LEU A 57 -17.58 -2.30 4.14
C LEU A 57 -16.52 -1.40 3.49
N SER A 58 -16.44 -1.35 2.15
CA SER A 58 -15.41 -0.59 1.43
C SER A 58 -15.45 0.92 1.70
N ARG A 59 -16.52 1.44 2.30
CA ARG A 59 -16.60 2.86 2.71
C ARG A 59 -15.77 3.15 3.96
N HIS A 60 -15.52 2.13 4.78
CA HIS A 60 -14.83 2.20 6.07
C HIS A 60 -13.35 1.87 5.94
N GLY A 61 -12.88 1.59 4.72
CA GLY A 61 -11.49 1.27 4.42
C GLY A 61 -10.52 2.35 4.91
N THR A 62 -9.51 1.94 5.68
CA THR A 62 -8.44 2.81 6.20
C THR A 62 -7.19 1.96 6.41
N LYS A 63 -6.02 2.54 6.11
CA LYS A 63 -4.71 1.91 6.33
C LYS A 63 -4.06 2.47 7.59
N ILE A 64 -3.68 1.60 8.51
CA ILE A 64 -2.86 1.91 9.68
C ILE A 64 -1.59 1.07 9.63
N TYR A 65 -1.73 -0.26 9.68
CA TYR A 65 -0.65 -1.23 9.60
C TYR A 65 -0.80 -2.16 8.40
N SER A 66 -2.02 -2.53 8.01
CA SER A 66 -2.27 -3.45 6.90
C SER A 66 -1.74 -2.90 5.56
N ARG A 67 -1.71 -3.75 4.53
CA ARG A 67 -1.18 -3.39 3.21
C ARG A 67 -2.06 -2.37 2.47
N SER A 68 -3.37 -2.48 2.64
CA SER A 68 -4.38 -1.66 1.98
C SER A 68 -5.33 -1.09 3.03
N ASP A 69 -6.63 -1.24 2.84
CA ASP A 69 -7.72 -0.63 3.58
C ASP A 69 -8.33 -1.57 4.63
N GLU A 70 -7.67 -2.71 4.88
CA GLU A 70 -8.17 -3.80 5.71
C GLU A 70 -8.36 -3.39 7.18
N ASP A 71 -7.50 -2.53 7.75
CA ASP A 71 -7.61 -2.14 9.17
C ASP A 71 -8.98 -1.52 9.48
N GLY A 72 -9.43 -0.60 8.62
CA GLY A 72 -10.72 0.07 8.74
C GLY A 72 -11.90 -0.86 8.48
N ILE A 73 -11.76 -1.76 7.50
CA ILE A 73 -12.77 -2.79 7.20
C ILE A 73 -12.96 -3.74 8.39
N ILE A 74 -11.87 -4.23 8.97
CA ILE A 74 -11.91 -5.12 10.13
C ILE A 74 -12.54 -4.41 11.33
N GLN A 75 -12.16 -3.16 11.57
CA GLN A 75 -12.75 -2.36 12.66
C GLN A 75 -14.27 -2.21 12.49
N GLU A 76 -14.74 -1.94 11.27
CA GLU A 76 -16.17 -1.83 10.96
C GLU A 76 -16.90 -3.16 11.15
N ILE A 77 -16.33 -4.28 10.70
CA ILE A 77 -16.91 -5.62 10.93
C ILE A 77 -17.09 -5.85 12.43
N LEU A 78 -16.04 -5.62 13.23
CA LEU A 78 -16.06 -5.82 14.67
C LEU A 78 -17.08 -4.91 15.37
N ALA A 79 -17.24 -3.67 14.89
CA ALA A 79 -18.26 -2.75 15.40
C ALA A 79 -19.69 -3.26 15.15
N ARG A 80 -19.95 -3.86 13.97
CA ARG A 80 -21.28 -4.39 13.61
C ARG A 80 -21.64 -5.68 14.35
N ILE A 81 -20.70 -6.61 14.46
CA ILE A 81 -20.97 -7.91 15.10
C ILE A 81 -20.87 -7.84 16.64
N GLY A 82 -20.24 -6.79 17.16
CA GLY A 82 -19.89 -6.66 18.57
C GLY A 82 -18.71 -7.55 18.95
N VAL A 83 -17.88 -7.07 19.89
CA VAL A 83 -16.71 -7.82 20.37
C VAL A 83 -17.00 -8.41 21.74
N VAL A 84 -17.07 -9.74 21.80
CA VAL A 84 -17.21 -10.49 23.08
C VAL A 84 -15.85 -11.01 23.56
N HIS A 85 -14.96 -11.36 22.61
CA HIS A 85 -13.62 -11.86 22.87
C HIS A 85 -12.61 -11.13 21.98
N SER A 86 -11.46 -10.77 22.53
CA SER A 86 -10.40 -10.02 21.81
C SER A 86 -9.22 -10.91 21.50
N THR A 87 -9.45 -11.94 20.68
CA THR A 87 -8.42 -12.86 20.21
C THR A 87 -8.35 -12.96 18.69
N PHE A 88 -7.15 -13.06 18.11
CA PHE A 88 -6.96 -13.27 16.67
C PHE A 88 -5.98 -14.40 16.35
N VAL A 89 -6.08 -14.91 15.12
CA VAL A 89 -5.06 -15.75 14.48
C VAL A 89 -4.84 -15.20 13.07
N GLU A 90 -3.59 -14.99 12.67
CA GLU A 90 -3.23 -14.61 11.30
C GLU A 90 -2.21 -15.59 10.73
N ILE A 91 -2.48 -16.07 9.53
CA ILE A 91 -1.62 -16.99 8.78
C ILE A 91 -1.09 -16.24 7.57
N GLY A 92 0.20 -16.40 7.27
CA GLY A 92 0.85 -15.72 6.14
C GLY A 92 1.31 -14.31 6.51
N VAL A 93 1.86 -14.14 7.72
CA VAL A 93 2.25 -12.83 8.26
C VAL A 93 3.53 -12.25 7.65
N GLY A 94 4.28 -13.04 6.90
CA GLY A 94 5.57 -12.63 6.34
C GLY A 94 6.46 -11.98 7.40
N LYS A 95 6.86 -10.72 7.18
CA LYS A 95 7.75 -9.98 8.10
C LYS A 95 7.03 -9.35 9.31
N GLY A 96 5.71 -9.44 9.40
CA GLY A 96 4.93 -8.87 10.51
C GLY A 96 4.63 -7.36 10.42
N SER A 97 5.17 -6.65 9.43
CA SER A 97 5.04 -5.18 9.33
C SER A 97 3.75 -4.70 8.66
N GLU A 98 3.07 -5.57 7.92
CA GLU A 98 1.87 -5.23 7.12
C GLU A 98 0.70 -6.19 7.39
N ASN A 99 0.53 -6.56 8.66
CA ASN A 99 -0.46 -7.55 9.06
C ASN A 99 -1.82 -6.90 9.31
N ASN A 100 -2.88 -7.64 8.98
CA ASN A 100 -4.25 -7.22 9.22
C ASN A 100 -4.60 -7.16 10.71
N THR A 101 -3.89 -7.92 11.54
CA THR A 101 -4.10 -8.01 12.99
C THR A 101 -3.14 -7.15 13.80
N ALA A 102 -2.21 -6.43 13.17
CA ALA A 102 -1.28 -5.55 13.89
C ALA A 102 -2.02 -4.42 14.65
N ALA A 103 -3.02 -3.80 14.02
CA ALA A 103 -3.87 -2.82 14.71
C ALA A 103 -4.63 -3.42 15.90
N LEU A 104 -5.05 -4.69 15.80
CA LEU A 104 -5.72 -5.40 16.88
C LEU A 104 -4.77 -5.66 18.06
N LEU A 105 -3.53 -6.07 17.76
CA LEU A 105 -2.48 -6.29 18.77
C LEU A 105 -2.21 -5.02 19.58
N ILE A 106 -2.09 -3.86 18.91
CA ILE A 106 -1.93 -2.55 19.59
C ILE A 106 -3.15 -2.21 20.45
N ARG A 107 -4.35 -2.58 20.00
CA ARG A 107 -5.61 -2.46 20.76
C ARG A 107 -5.78 -3.56 21.83
N LYS A 108 -4.67 -4.19 22.26
CA LYS A 108 -4.61 -5.18 23.35
C LYS A 108 -5.34 -6.50 23.08
N TRP A 109 -5.60 -6.82 21.81
CA TRP A 109 -6.01 -8.17 21.45
C TRP A 109 -4.85 -9.14 21.65
N LYS A 110 -5.17 -10.36 22.09
CA LYS A 110 -4.20 -11.46 22.16
C LYS A 110 -4.26 -12.25 20.86
N GLY A 111 -3.14 -12.72 20.34
CA GLY A 111 -3.23 -13.51 19.12
C GLY A 111 -1.98 -14.25 18.75
N VAL A 112 -2.12 -15.04 17.69
CA VAL A 112 -1.07 -15.89 17.16
C VAL A 112 -0.82 -15.51 15.71
N TRP A 113 0.46 -15.36 15.37
CA TRP A 113 0.95 -15.19 14.00
C TRP A 113 1.64 -16.46 13.55
N LEU A 114 1.26 -16.95 12.37
CA LEU A 114 1.78 -18.17 11.76
C LEU A 114 2.36 -17.86 10.39
N GLU A 115 3.56 -18.36 10.13
CA GLU A 115 4.22 -18.24 8.82
C GLU A 115 5.02 -19.50 8.51
N GLY A 116 4.94 -19.95 7.25
CA GLY A 116 5.63 -21.15 6.78
C GLY A 116 7.01 -20.86 6.17
N GLY A 117 7.33 -19.60 5.91
CA GLY A 117 8.62 -19.17 5.36
C GLY A 117 9.80 -19.30 6.34
N PRO A 118 11.03 -19.58 5.85
CA PRO A 118 12.22 -19.78 6.69
C PRO A 118 12.75 -18.52 7.40
N ARG A 119 12.11 -17.36 7.23
CA ARG A 119 12.51 -16.07 7.84
C ARG A 119 11.29 -15.26 8.21
N SER A 120 10.64 -15.56 9.33
CA SER A 120 9.42 -14.81 9.64
C SER A 120 8.73 -15.16 10.96
N ALA A 121 8.83 -14.20 11.88
CA ALA A 121 7.79 -13.60 12.70
C ALA A 121 8.57 -12.89 13.81
N ASP A 122 8.98 -11.63 13.58
CA ASP A 122 9.68 -10.83 14.59
C ASP A 122 8.64 -9.93 15.27
N PRO A 123 8.16 -10.25 16.48
CA PRO A 123 7.06 -9.56 17.14
C PRO A 123 7.49 -8.26 17.84
N ARG A 124 8.57 -7.61 17.35
CA ARG A 124 9.19 -6.40 17.93
C ARG A 124 8.22 -5.46 18.65
#